data_AF-A0A3M5EVA8-F1
#
_entry.id   AF-A0A3M5EVA8-F1
#
_cell.length_a   1.000
_cell.length_b   1.000
_cell.length_c   1.000
_cell.angle_alpha   90.00
_cell.angle_beta   90.00
_cell.angle_gamma   90.00
#
_symmetry.space_group_name_H-M   'P 1'
#
loop_
_entity.id
_entity.type
_entity.pdbx_description
1 polymer ?
#
loop_
_entity_poly.entity_id
_entity_poly.type
_entity_poly.pdbx_seq_one_letter_code
_entity_poly.pdbx_strand_id
1 'polypeptide(L)'
;MLVARWLGLGVMEEAWVGIAAVIGHLYPLYFNFRGGKGVATAAGMLLGLYPPAVLLAAAAWLLTFKLSRTSSLASLVATPLTLPLLAWQQPGALLPMTVLTGLIVWRHRANLRDLFAGRERHF
;
A
#
# COMPACT_ATOMS: atom_id res chain seq x y z
N MET A 1 -4.88 3.35 -13.06
CA MET A 1 -3.51 3.26 -13.61
C MET A 1 -3.57 3.12 -15.12
N LEU A 2 -3.79 1.94 -15.70
CA LEU A 2 -3.77 1.75 -17.17
C LEU A 2 -4.71 2.70 -17.94
N VAL A 3 -5.92 2.95 -17.42
CA VAL A 3 -6.89 3.90 -18.03
C VAL A 3 -6.40 5.36 -17.94
N ALA A 4 -5.75 5.74 -16.83
CA ALA A 4 -5.21 7.09 -16.66
C ALA A 4 -4.03 7.34 -17.62
N ARG A 5 -3.19 6.32 -17.80
CA ARG A 5 -2.10 6.31 -18.80
C ARG A 5 -2.61 6.47 -20.22
N TRP A 6 -3.73 5.81 -20.52
CA TRP A 6 -4.39 5.90 -21.81
C TRP A 6 -5.00 7.29 -22.07
N LEU A 7 -5.36 8.01 -21.01
CA LEU A 7 -5.83 9.41 -21.07
C LEU A 7 -4.69 10.43 -21.16
N GLY A 8 -3.42 9.99 -21.20
CA GLY A 8 -2.25 10.86 -21.30
C GLY A 8 -1.89 11.59 -19.99
N LEU A 9 -2.43 11.13 -18.86
CA LEU A 9 -2.14 11.71 -17.55
C LEU A 9 -0.70 11.41 -17.12
N GLY A 10 -0.07 12.39 -16.49
CA GLY A 10 1.26 12.28 -15.92
C GLY A 10 1.30 11.35 -14.70
N VAL A 11 2.49 10.88 -14.36
CA VAL A 11 2.75 9.92 -13.26
C VAL A 11 2.15 10.37 -11.91
N MET A 12 2.14 11.68 -11.65
CA MET A 12 1.59 12.24 -10.42
C MET A 12 0.06 12.09 -10.37
N GLU A 13 -0.63 12.32 -11.48
CA GLU A 13 -2.09 12.22 -11.59
C GLU A 13 -2.53 10.76 -11.50
N GLU A 14 -1.81 9.85 -12.17
CA GLU A 14 -2.04 8.41 -12.03
C GLU A 14 -1.97 7.96 -10.56
N ALA A 15 -0.97 8.48 -9.84
CA ALA A 15 -0.77 8.17 -8.44
C ALA A 15 -1.88 8.76 -7.54
N TRP A 16 -2.38 9.95 -7.82
CA TRP A 16 -3.54 10.49 -7.10
C TRP A 16 -4.82 9.69 -7.35
N VAL A 17 -5.05 9.24 -8.59
CA VAL A 17 -6.18 8.35 -8.91
C VAL A 17 -6.08 7.03 -8.16
N GLY A 18 -4.87 6.46 -8.05
CA GLY A 18 -4.65 5.25 -7.27
C GLY A 18 -4.92 5.45 -5.77
N ILE A 19 -4.52 6.60 -5.19
CA ILE A 19 -4.86 6.94 -3.80
C ILE A 19 -6.38 7.03 -3.62
N ALA A 20 -7.09 7.68 -4.53
CA ALA A 20 -8.55 7.78 -4.46
C ALA A 20 -9.21 6.37 -4.46
N ALA A 21 -8.71 5.46 -5.29
CA ALA A 21 -9.16 4.07 -5.30
C ALA A 21 -8.87 3.34 -3.97
N VAL A 22 -7.68 3.56 -3.39
CA VAL A 22 -7.32 3.02 -2.07
C VAL A 22 -8.23 3.58 -0.99
N ILE A 23 -8.46 4.90 -0.95
CA ILE A 23 -9.36 5.54 0.02
C ILE A 23 -10.78 4.97 -0.10
N GLY A 24 -11.30 4.81 -1.32
CA GLY A 24 -12.61 4.19 -1.55
C GLY A 24 -12.70 2.74 -1.03
N HIS A 25 -11.59 2.01 -1.05
CA HIS A 25 -11.50 0.66 -0.46
C HIS A 25 -11.36 0.67 1.08
N LEU A 26 -10.68 1.66 1.65
CA LEU A 26 -10.60 1.82 3.11
C LEU A 26 -11.92 2.30 3.72
N TYR A 27 -12.65 3.15 2.98
CA TYR A 27 -13.87 3.81 3.43
C TYR A 27 -15.01 3.64 2.41
N PRO A 28 -15.44 2.40 2.15
CA PRO A 28 -16.55 2.12 1.25
C PRO A 28 -17.85 2.71 1.80
N LEU A 29 -18.51 3.57 1.01
CA LEU A 29 -19.80 4.18 1.33
C LEU A 29 -20.87 3.12 1.64
N TYR A 30 -20.85 2.00 0.91
CA TYR A 30 -21.83 0.92 1.04
C TYR A 30 -21.65 0.03 2.28
N PHE A 31 -20.50 0.09 2.96
CA PHE A 31 -20.22 -0.69 4.19
C PHE A 31 -20.05 0.20 5.42
N ASN A 32 -20.75 1.34 5.46
CA ASN A 32 -20.76 2.22 6.63
C ASN A 32 -19.34 2.70 7.01
N PHE A 33 -18.51 2.98 6.01
CA PHE A 33 -17.11 3.39 6.15
C PHE A 33 -16.20 2.36 6.86
N ARG A 34 -16.62 1.09 6.94
CA ARG A 34 -15.84 -0.03 7.50
C ARG A 34 -15.20 -0.85 6.38
N GLY A 35 -14.12 -0.31 5.80
CA GLY A 35 -13.34 -1.02 4.80
C GLY A 35 -12.14 -1.79 5.36
N GLY A 36 -11.47 -2.49 4.45
CA GLY A 36 -10.29 -3.30 4.72
C GLY A 36 -9.04 -2.47 5.02
N LYS A 37 -7.87 -3.14 4.98
CA LYS A 37 -6.56 -2.52 5.24
C LYS A 37 -5.91 -1.87 4.02
N GLY A 38 -6.48 -2.04 2.83
CA GLY A 38 -6.02 -1.39 1.59
C GLY A 38 -4.77 -1.98 0.94
N VAL A 39 -4.18 -3.05 1.49
CA VAL A 39 -2.91 -3.64 1.00
C VAL A 39 -3.03 -4.17 -0.43
N ALA A 40 -4.08 -4.92 -0.75
CA ALA A 40 -4.29 -5.45 -2.10
C ALA A 40 -4.50 -4.33 -3.14
N THR A 41 -5.23 -3.28 -2.77
CA THR A 41 -5.46 -2.12 -3.63
C THR A 41 -4.19 -1.31 -3.85
N ALA A 42 -3.38 -1.14 -2.80
CA ALA A 42 -2.06 -0.50 -2.90
C ALA A 42 -1.08 -1.30 -3.76
N ALA A 43 -1.09 -2.63 -3.66
CA ALA A 43 -0.31 -3.50 -4.54
C ALA A 43 -0.76 -3.37 -6.02
N GLY A 44 -2.07 -3.37 -6.29
CA GLY A 44 -2.59 -3.15 -7.63
C GLY A 44 -2.22 -1.77 -8.20
N MET A 45 -2.20 -0.74 -7.35
CA MET A 45 -1.74 0.59 -7.69
C MET A 45 -0.25 0.61 -8.06
N LEU A 46 0.60 0.00 -7.22
CA LEU A 46 2.04 -0.14 -7.48
C LEU A 46 2.32 -0.92 -8.76
N LEU A 47 1.58 -2.00 -9.02
CA LEU A 47 1.71 -2.79 -10.25
C LEU A 47 1.38 -1.95 -11.50
N GLY A 48 0.40 -1.05 -11.40
CA GLY A 48 0.06 -0.15 -12.50
C GLY A 48 1.03 1.01 -12.70
N LEU A 49 1.66 1.51 -11.63
CA LEU A 49 2.68 2.56 -11.66
C LEU A 49 4.02 2.01 -12.16
N TYR A 50 4.54 1.02 -11.44
CA TYR A 50 5.87 0.47 -11.64
C TYR A 50 5.92 -1.00 -11.19
N PRO A 51 5.74 -1.96 -12.13
CA PRO A 51 5.73 -3.38 -11.83
C PRO A 51 6.94 -3.88 -11.00
N PRO A 52 8.18 -3.40 -11.20
CA PRO A 52 9.30 -3.84 -10.37
C PRO A 52 9.16 -3.46 -8.89
N ALA A 53 8.51 -2.34 -8.57
CA ALA A 53 8.25 -1.98 -7.17
C ALA A 53 7.26 -2.96 -6.51
N VAL A 54 6.25 -3.46 -7.23
CA VAL A 54 5.33 -4.44 -6.66
C VAL A 54 6.01 -5.79 -6.41
N LEU A 55 6.93 -6.20 -7.28
CA LEU A 55 7.70 -7.44 -7.07
C LEU A 55 8.57 -7.33 -5.82
N LEU A 56 9.21 -6.17 -5.62
CA LEU A 56 10.02 -5.91 -4.44
C LEU A 56 9.15 -5.86 -3.16
N ALA A 57 7.99 -5.20 -3.22
CA ALA A 57 7.01 -5.21 -2.13
C ALA A 57 6.52 -6.63 -1.82
N ALA A 58 6.14 -7.40 -2.84
CA ALA A 58 5.63 -8.75 -2.68
C ALA A 58 6.69 -9.69 -2.10
N ALA A 59 7.94 -9.60 -2.57
CA ALA A 59 9.05 -10.37 -2.03
C ALA A 59 9.31 -10.01 -0.56
N ALA A 60 9.41 -8.72 -0.24
CA ALA A 60 9.61 -8.25 1.13
C ALA A 60 8.45 -8.68 2.05
N TRP A 61 7.21 -8.55 1.57
CA TRP A 61 6.01 -8.97 2.28
C TRP A 61 6.02 -10.48 2.54
N LEU A 62 6.36 -11.29 1.54
CA LEU A 62 6.38 -12.74 1.68
C LEU A 62 7.48 -13.20 2.66
N LEU A 63 8.64 -12.54 2.63
CA LEU A 63 9.74 -12.81 3.54
C LEU A 63 9.35 -12.48 5.00
N THR A 64 8.85 -11.28 5.23
CA THR A 64 8.40 -10.83 6.55
C THR A 64 7.19 -11.60 7.04
N PHE A 65 6.26 -11.98 6.16
CA PHE A 65 5.14 -12.84 6.52
C PHE A 65 5.62 -14.22 6.96
N LYS A 66 6.61 -14.80 6.26
CA LYS A 66 7.18 -16.11 6.63
C LYS A 66 7.92 -16.07 7.97
N LEU A 67 8.60 -14.97 8.28
CA LEU A 67 9.34 -14.76 9.53
C LEU A 67 8.43 -14.43 10.72
N SER A 68 7.52 -13.47 10.55
CA SER A 68 6.70 -12.95 11.64
C SER A 68 5.34 -13.65 11.78
N ARG A 69 4.89 -14.39 10.75
CA ARG A 69 3.51 -14.92 10.62
C ARG A 69 2.42 -13.85 10.76
N THR A 70 2.78 -12.60 10.51
CA THR A 70 1.92 -11.43 10.67
C THR A 70 1.82 -10.64 9.38
N SER A 71 0.66 -10.72 8.74
CA SER A 71 0.36 -9.97 7.50
C SER A 71 0.43 -8.45 7.69
N SER A 72 0.09 -7.95 8.88
CA SER A 72 0.18 -6.51 9.22
C SER A 72 1.62 -6.00 9.19
N LEU A 73 2.54 -6.74 9.82
CA LEU A 73 3.94 -6.40 9.92
C LEU A 73 4.61 -6.47 8.54
N ALA A 74 4.26 -7.49 7.77
CA ALA A 74 4.74 -7.65 6.41
C ALA A 74 4.37 -6.46 5.50
N SER A 75 3.12 -5.98 5.61
CA SER A 75 2.65 -4.81 4.85
C SER A 75 3.35 -3.53 5.31
N LEU A 76 3.57 -3.38 6.61
CA LEU A 76 4.25 -2.21 7.18
C LEU A 76 5.71 -2.09 6.75
N VAL A 77 6.39 -3.23 6.51
CA VAL A 77 7.78 -3.25 6.03
C VAL A 77 7.84 -3.12 4.51
N ALA A 78 6.99 -3.85 3.79
CA ALA A 78 7.01 -3.88 2.33
C ALA A 78 6.67 -2.52 1.69
N THR A 79 5.72 -1.77 2.26
CA THR A 79 5.27 -0.50 1.68
C THR A 79 6.39 0.56 1.63
N PRO A 80 7.03 0.94 2.76
CA PRO A 80 8.11 1.93 2.75
C PRO A 80 9.36 1.46 1.99
N LEU A 81 9.60 0.15 1.87
CA LEU A 81 10.71 -0.40 1.10
C LEU A 81 10.63 -0.05 -0.41
N THR A 82 9.42 0.25 -0.92
CA THR A 82 9.23 0.69 -2.31
C THR A 82 9.57 2.16 -2.55
N LEU A 83 9.62 3.00 -1.50
CA LEU A 83 9.81 4.45 -1.63
C LEU A 83 11.17 4.85 -2.24
N PRO A 84 12.32 4.26 -1.86
CA PRO A 84 13.61 4.62 -2.46
C PRO A 84 13.68 4.28 -3.96
N LEU A 85 13.08 3.14 -4.33
CA LEU A 85 13.04 2.71 -5.74
C LEU A 85 12.17 3.64 -6.58
N LEU A 86 11.03 4.06 -6.04
CA LEU A 86 10.14 5.04 -6.67
C LEU A 86 10.79 6.44 -6.71
N ALA A 87 11.55 6.84 -5.70
CA ALA A 87 12.30 8.09 -5.71
C ALA A 87 13.28 8.17 -6.88
N TRP A 88 13.94 7.05 -7.18
CA TRP A 88 14.95 6.98 -8.22
C TRP A 88 14.34 6.93 -9.63
N GLN A 89 13.28 6.15 -9.83
CA GLN A 89 12.73 5.88 -11.15
C GLN A 89 11.53 6.75 -11.51
N GLN A 90 10.72 7.14 -10.52
CA GLN A 90 9.43 7.80 -10.70
C GLN A 90 9.21 8.88 -9.62
N PRO A 91 10.05 9.94 -9.58
CA PRO A 91 10.01 10.95 -8.51
C PRO A 91 8.64 11.63 -8.39
N GLY A 92 7.88 11.75 -9.50
CA GLY A 92 6.52 12.30 -9.49
C GLY A 92 5.50 11.46 -8.71
N ALA A 93 5.77 10.16 -8.48
CA ALA A 93 4.93 9.28 -7.67
C ALA A 93 5.30 9.29 -6.17
N LEU A 94 6.45 9.86 -5.80
CA LEU A 94 6.99 9.81 -4.44
C LEU A 94 6.05 10.42 -3.40
N LEU A 95 5.55 11.62 -3.68
CA LEU A 95 4.68 12.37 -2.78
C LEU A 95 3.36 11.61 -2.52
N PRO A 96 2.62 11.16 -3.57
CA PRO A 96 1.46 10.29 -3.36
C PRO A 96 1.80 8.98 -2.63
N MET A 97 2.87 8.28 -2.99
CA MET A 97 3.27 7.03 -2.35
C MET A 97 3.62 7.19 -0.87
N THR A 98 4.18 8.34 -0.50
CA THR A 98 4.46 8.69 0.90
C THR A 98 3.15 8.86 1.69
N VAL A 99 2.17 9.56 1.13
CA VAL A 99 0.83 9.71 1.72
C VAL A 99 0.15 8.35 1.86
N LEU A 100 0.21 7.51 0.82
CA LEU A 100 -0.34 6.16 0.84
C LEU A 100 0.31 5.29 1.93
N THR A 101 1.64 5.35 2.06
CA THR A 101 2.38 4.64 3.10
C THR A 101 1.93 5.09 4.48
N GLY A 102 1.81 6.40 4.72
CA GLY A 102 1.26 6.95 5.97
C GLY A 102 -0.16 6.48 6.26
N LEU A 103 -1.03 6.43 5.24
CA LEU A 103 -2.40 5.95 5.36
C LEU A 103 -2.48 4.46 5.74
N ILE A 104 -1.64 3.63 5.13
CA ILE A 104 -1.53 2.20 5.44
C ILE A 104 -1.04 2.03 6.88
N VAL A 105 0.04 2.70 7.27
CA VAL A 105 0.56 2.69 8.66
C VAL A 105 -0.53 3.08 9.65
N TRP A 106 -1.26 4.17 9.36
CA TRP A 106 -2.37 4.65 10.19
C TRP A 106 -3.50 3.62 10.32
N ARG A 107 -3.81 2.90 9.23
CA ARG A 107 -4.83 1.86 9.22
C ARG A 107 -4.40 0.63 10.00
N HIS A 108 -3.11 0.30 9.96
CA HIS A 108 -2.52 -0.81 10.71
C HIS A 108 -2.25 -0.48 12.20
N ARG A 109 -2.50 0.74 12.69
CA ARG A 109 -2.27 1.12 14.10
C ARG A 109 -2.96 0.20 15.11
N ALA A 110 -4.18 -0.27 14.80
CA ALA A 110 -4.92 -1.17 15.68
C ALA A 110 -4.24 -2.55 15.74
N ASN A 111 -3.78 -3.05 14.59
CA ASN A 111 -3.00 -4.28 14.50
C ASN A 111 -1.64 -4.17 15.20
N LEU A 112 -0.94 -3.05 15.04
CA LEU A 112 0.29 -2.79 15.79
C LEU A 112 0.04 -2.78 17.30
N ARG A 113 -1.05 -2.14 17.75
CA ARG A 113 -1.43 -2.15 19.16
C ARG A 113 -1.69 -3.56 19.68
N ASP A 114 -2.34 -4.40 18.88
CA ASP A 114 -2.62 -5.80 19.25
C ASP A 114 -1.36 -6.67 19.21
N LEU A 115 -0.44 -6.42 18.27
CA LEU A 115 0.90 -7.03 18.22
C LEU A 115 1.70 -6.71 19.48
N PHE A 116 1.82 -5.43 19.84
CA PHE A 116 2.53 -4.99 21.05
C PHE A 116 1.89 -5.52 22.34
N ALA A 117 0.57 -5.75 22.32
CA ALA A 117 -0.14 -6.35 23.44
C ALA A 117 -0.06 -7.89 23.48
N GLY A 118 0.64 -8.54 22.54
CA GLY A 118 0.72 -10.00 22.44
C GLY A 118 -0.62 -10.68 22.11
N ARG A 119 -1.61 -9.93 21.60
CA ARG A 119 -2.97 -10.39 21.31
C ARG A 119 -3.21 -10.64 19.83
N GLU A 120 -2.21 -10.43 18.97
CA GLU A 120 -2.40 -10.62 17.54
C GLU A 120 -2.58 -12.12 17.24
N ARG A 121 -3.70 -12.44 16.58
CA ARG A 121 -3.95 -13.79 16.07
C ARG A 121 -2.86 -14.10 15.04
N HIS A 122 -1.88 -14.90 15.43
CA HIS A 122 -1.01 -15.58 14.49
C HIS A 122 -1.91 -16.40 13.56
N PHE A 123 -1.80 -16.13 12.26
CA PHE A 123 -2.39 -16.99 11.24
C PHE A 123 -1.64 -18.32 11.20
#